data_AF-A0A0G1U1G5-F1
#
_entry.id   AF-A0A0G1U1G5-F1
#
_cell.length_a   1.000
_cell.length_b   1.000
_cell.length_c   1.000
_cell.angle_alpha   90.00
_cell.angle_beta   90.00
_cell.angle_gamma   90.00
#
_symmetry.space_group_name_H-M   'P 1'
#
loop_
_entity.id
_entity.type
_entity.pdbx_description
1 polymer ?
#
loop_
_entity_poly.entity_id
_entity_poly.type
_entity_poly.pdbx_seq_one_letter_code
_entity_poly.pdbx_strand_id
1 'polypeptide(L)'
;MLSLQIERKFSKDEILQMYLNEAPYGGTAVGIAAGAERYFGKSTRDLNLTESAILAGMPQAPSRYSPYGSNDKAYVPRAEAVLRRMREDGYITVEA
;
A
#
# COMPACT_ATOMS: atom_id res chain seq x y z
N MET A 1 -11.78 18.17 12.08
CA MET A 1 -11.55 19.59 11.70
C MET A 1 -10.31 19.77 10.83
N LEU A 2 -9.16 19.14 11.13
CA LEU A 2 -7.94 19.25 10.31
C LEU A 2 -8.08 18.70 8.88
N SER A 3 -8.83 17.59 8.69
CA SER A 3 -9.10 17.02 7.36
C SER A 3 -9.78 18.02 6.41
N LEU A 4 -10.79 18.75 6.88
CA LEU A 4 -11.50 19.78 6.11
C LEU A 4 -10.59 20.97 5.74
N GLN A 5 -9.60 21.28 6.57
CA GLN A 5 -8.63 22.34 6.27
C GLN A 5 -7.62 21.90 5.20
N ILE A 6 -7.20 20.62 5.22
CA ILE A 6 -6.33 20.04 4.20
C ILE A 6 -7.03 20.03 2.85
N GLU A 7 -8.27 19.56 2.76
CA GLU A 7 -9.03 19.52 1.51
C GLU A 7 -9.32 20.90 0.90
N ARG A 8 -9.33 21.96 1.72
CA ARG A 8 -9.48 23.34 1.24
C ARG A 8 -8.18 23.94 0.70
N LYS A 9 -7.03 23.37 1.05
CA LYS A 9 -5.70 23.88 0.70
C LYS A 9 -4.98 23.06 -0.36
N PHE A 10 -5.28 21.76 -0.44
CA PHE A 10 -4.61 20.82 -1.33
C PHE A 10 -5.64 20.08 -2.20
N SER A 11 -5.26 19.80 -3.43
CA SER A 11 -5.99 18.93 -4.34
C SER A 11 -5.98 17.48 -3.84
N LYS A 12 -6.91 16.66 -4.36
CA LYS A 12 -6.99 15.23 -4.00
C LYS A 12 -5.70 14.49 -4.38
N ASP A 13 -5.07 14.87 -5.49
CA ASP A 13 -3.81 14.26 -5.95
C ASP A 13 -2.65 14.61 -5.01
N GLU A 14 -2.56 15.85 -4.54
CA GLU A 14 -1.54 16.25 -3.56
C GLU A 14 -1.72 15.54 -2.21
N ILE A 15 -2.97 15.38 -1.77
CA ILE A 15 -3.30 14.63 -0.54
C ILE A 15 -2.87 13.16 -0.68
N LEU A 16 -3.18 12.55 -1.82
CA LEU A 16 -2.77 11.18 -2.10
C LEU A 16 -1.25 11.04 -2.18
N GLN A 17 -0.58 11.97 -2.84
CA GLN A 17 0.89 11.99 -2.94
C GLN A 17 1.54 12.11 -1.56
N MET A 18 1.06 13.02 -0.71
CA MET A 18 1.54 13.15 0.67
C MET A 18 1.33 11.85 1.45
N TYR A 19 0.14 11.24 1.34
CA TYR A 19 -0.12 9.96 1.98
C TYR A 19 0.86 8.86 1.51
N LEU A 20 1.08 8.74 0.20
CA LEU A 20 1.96 7.73 -0.36
C LEU A 20 3.43 7.93 0.04
N ASN A 21 3.87 9.16 0.29
CA ASN A 21 5.23 9.45 0.75
C ASN A 21 5.43 9.22 2.25
N GLU A 22 4.39 9.33 3.06
CA GLU A 22 4.47 9.26 4.53
C GLU A 22 3.95 7.93 5.12
N ALA A 23 3.25 7.12 4.34
CA ALA A 23 2.66 5.88 4.83
C ALA A 23 3.74 4.90 5.35
N PRO A 24 3.55 4.28 6.53
CA PRO A 24 4.51 3.33 7.08
C PRO A 24 4.35 1.95 6.43
N TYR A 25 5.46 1.35 6.00
CA TYR A 25 5.51 -0.01 5.44
C TYR A 25 6.29 -0.98 6.33
N GLY A 26 6.54 -0.63 7.60
CA GLY A 26 7.15 -1.51 8.59
C GLY A 26 8.66 -1.36 8.71
N GLY A 27 9.19 -1.58 9.91
CA GLY A 27 10.58 -1.25 10.23
C GLY A 27 10.85 0.23 10.01
N THR A 28 11.89 0.55 9.24
CA THR A 28 12.29 1.92 8.88
C THR A 28 11.76 2.39 7.52
N ALA A 29 10.92 1.59 6.84
CA ALA A 29 10.37 1.97 5.54
C ALA A 29 9.18 2.92 5.69
N VAL A 30 9.41 4.19 5.33
CA VAL A 30 8.39 5.25 5.25
C VAL A 30 8.26 5.66 3.78
N GLY A 31 7.02 5.64 3.29
CA GLY A 31 6.69 5.92 1.90
C GLY A 31 6.71 4.70 1.00
N ILE A 32 5.84 4.73 -0.02
CA ILE A 32 5.62 3.61 -0.95
C ILE A 32 6.89 3.25 -1.73
N ALA A 33 7.72 4.24 -2.08
CA ALA A 33 8.98 4.02 -2.78
C ALA A 33 9.99 3.24 -1.91
N ALA A 34 10.12 3.61 -0.64
CA ALA A 34 10.97 2.87 0.30
C ALA A 34 10.44 1.45 0.53
N GLY A 35 9.11 1.27 0.58
CA GLY A 35 8.48 -0.05 0.67
C GLY A 35 8.77 -0.94 -0.56
N ALA A 36 8.61 -0.39 -1.76
CA ALA A 36 8.86 -1.09 -3.02
C ALA A 36 10.32 -1.57 -3.15
N GLU A 37 11.27 -0.69 -2.85
CA GLU A 37 12.69 -1.01 -2.85
C GLU A 37 13.02 -2.05 -1.77
N ARG A 38 12.50 -1.87 -0.56
CA ARG A 38 12.80 -2.77 0.57
C ARG A 38 12.32 -4.19 0.35
N TYR A 39 11.11 -4.38 -0.16
CA TYR A 39 10.47 -5.70 -0.23
C TYR A 39 10.67 -6.38 -1.58
N PHE A 40 10.89 -5.62 -2.65
CA PHE A 40 10.97 -6.16 -4.00
C PHE A 40 12.21 -5.72 -4.79
N GLY A 41 13.00 -4.75 -4.29
CA GLY A 41 14.15 -4.20 -5.02
C GLY A 41 13.74 -3.51 -6.32
N LYS A 42 12.57 -2.86 -6.32
CA LYS A 42 11.94 -2.27 -7.51
C LYS A 42 11.54 -0.83 -7.28
N SER A 43 11.60 -0.05 -8.36
CA SER A 43 10.88 1.21 -8.47
C SER A 43 9.36 0.98 -8.38
N THR A 44 8.62 1.96 -7.87
CA THR A 44 7.16 1.90 -7.78
C THR A 44 6.47 1.74 -9.12
N ARG A 45 7.12 2.17 -10.21
CA ARG A 45 6.62 2.04 -11.59
C ARG A 45 6.73 0.62 -12.15
N ASP A 46 7.60 -0.21 -11.57
CA ASP A 46 7.91 -1.56 -12.07
C ASP A 46 7.20 -2.66 -11.26
N LEU A 47 6.33 -2.26 -10.32
CA LEU A 47 5.54 -3.17 -9.51
C LEU A 47 4.45 -3.83 -10.36
N ASN A 48 4.33 -5.14 -10.24
CA ASN A 48 3.18 -5.85 -10.79
C ASN A 48 1.95 -5.69 -9.87
N LEU A 49 0.79 -6.22 -10.31
CA LEU A 49 -0.47 -6.12 -9.57
C LEU A 49 -0.38 -6.78 -8.17
N THR A 50 0.25 -7.95 -8.06
CA THR A 50 0.38 -8.67 -6.79
C THR A 50 1.26 -7.91 -5.79
N GLU A 51 2.42 -7.41 -6.25
CA GLU A 51 3.33 -6.60 -5.43
C GLU A 51 2.66 -5.30 -4.98
N SER A 52 1.91 -4.66 -5.88
CA SER A 52 1.11 -3.48 -5.57
C SER A 52 0.04 -3.77 -4.51
N ALA A 53 -0.65 -4.91 -4.61
CA ALA A 53 -1.66 -5.30 -3.63
C ALA A 53 -1.06 -5.60 -2.24
N ILE A 54 0.13 -6.21 -2.19
CA ILE A 54 0.87 -6.43 -0.94
C ILE A 54 1.19 -5.09 -0.27
N LEU A 55 1.78 -4.15 -1.02
CA LEU A 55 2.12 -2.83 -0.49
C LEU A 55 0.87 -2.06 -0.07
N ALA A 56 -0.18 -2.02 -0.90
CA ALA A 56 -1.43 -1.33 -0.56
C ALA A 56 -2.11 -1.87 0.71
N GLY A 57 -1.92 -3.16 1.02
CA GLY A 57 -2.46 -3.77 2.23
C GLY A 57 -1.68 -3.48 3.52
N MET A 58 -0.41 -3.11 3.40
CA MET A 58 0.55 -3.08 4.51
C MET A 58 0.37 -1.90 5.49
N PRO A 59 0.12 -0.65 5.05
CA PRO A 59 -0.02 0.50 5.96
C PRO A 59 -1.07 0.35 7.06
N GLN A 60 -2.07 -0.52 6.87
CA GLN A 60 -3.09 -0.78 7.88
C GLN A 60 -2.52 -1.33 9.20
N ALA A 61 -1.52 -2.21 9.12
CA ALA A 61 -0.84 -2.76 10.29
C ALA A 61 0.60 -3.16 9.91
N PRO A 62 1.51 -2.19 9.75
CA PRO A 62 2.81 -2.40 9.10
C PRO A 62 3.67 -3.45 9.82
N SER A 63 3.68 -3.43 11.15
CA SER A 63 4.43 -4.42 11.95
C SER A 63 3.85 -5.84 11.83
N ARG A 64 2.53 -5.96 11.63
CA ARG A 64 1.84 -7.26 11.51
C ARG A 64 1.99 -7.85 10.12
N TYR A 65 1.88 -7.03 9.09
CA TYR A 65 1.96 -7.47 7.69
C TYR A 65 3.39 -7.42 7.13
N SER A 66 4.37 -7.03 7.93
CA SER A 66 5.77 -7.18 7.54
C SER A 66 6.15 -8.66 7.45
N PRO A 67 6.82 -9.10 6.36
CA PRO A 67 7.35 -10.47 6.25
C PRO A 67 8.46 -10.76 7.27
N TYR A 68 9.01 -9.72 7.92
CA TYR A 68 10.03 -9.84 8.96
C TYR A 68 9.44 -9.91 10.38
N GLY A 69 8.11 -9.92 10.51
CA GLY A 69 7.41 -10.02 11.80
C GLY A 69 7.27 -11.46 12.30
N SER A 70 6.59 -11.63 13.44
CA SER A 70 6.36 -12.96 14.04
C SER A 70 5.50 -13.89 13.19
N ASN A 71 4.69 -13.35 12.28
CA ASN A 71 3.92 -14.11 11.30
C ASN A 71 4.34 -13.63 9.90
N ASP A 72 5.32 -14.32 9.35
CA ASP A 72 6.00 -14.03 8.08
C ASP A 72 5.08 -14.13 6.86
N LYS A 73 3.84 -14.59 6.99
CA LYS A 73 2.85 -14.72 5.90
C LYS A 73 1.56 -13.96 6.14
N ALA A 74 1.46 -13.16 7.20
CA ALA A 74 0.25 -12.41 7.51
C ALA A 74 -0.16 -11.43 6.39
N TYR A 75 0.77 -11.01 5.52
CA TYR A 75 0.48 -10.16 4.37
C TYR A 75 -0.30 -10.86 3.26
N VAL A 76 -0.23 -12.19 3.15
CA VAL A 76 -0.88 -12.96 2.07
C VAL A 76 -2.41 -12.79 2.10
N PRO A 77 -3.13 -13.17 3.19
CA PRO A 77 -4.58 -12.98 3.25
C PRO A 77 -4.97 -11.49 3.21
N ARG A 78 -4.06 -10.58 3.60
CA ARG A 78 -4.29 -9.14 3.48
C ARG A 78 -4.26 -8.68 2.03
N ALA A 79 -3.27 -9.12 1.24
CA ALA A 79 -3.17 -8.82 -0.18
C ALA A 79 -4.33 -9.42 -0.98
N GLU A 80 -4.75 -10.65 -0.65
CA GLU A 80 -5.97 -11.27 -1.22
C GLU A 80 -7.22 -10.42 -0.96
N ALA A 81 -7.37 -9.86 0.24
CA ALA A 81 -8.48 -8.96 0.55
C ALA A 81 -8.42 -7.65 -0.27
N VAL A 82 -7.22 -7.12 -0.53
CA VAL A 82 -7.04 -5.96 -1.42
C VAL A 82 -7.45 -6.30 -2.85
N LEU A 83 -6.95 -7.42 -3.41
CA LEU A 83 -7.31 -7.85 -4.76
C LEU A 83 -8.81 -8.12 -4.89
N ARG A 84 -9.41 -8.78 -3.90
CA ARG A 84 -10.87 -9.00 -3.87
C ARG A 84 -11.62 -7.67 -3.92
N ARG A 85 -11.20 -6.67 -3.15
CA ARG A 85 -11.83 -5.35 -3.14
C ARG A 85 -11.64 -4.60 -4.46
N MET A 86 -10.44 -4.65 -5.04
CA MET A 86 -10.17 -4.05 -6.36
C MET A 86 -11.07 -4.64 -7.44
N ARG A 87 -11.35 -5.95 -7.37
CA ARG A 87 -12.28 -6.64 -8.27
C ARG A 87 -13.72 -6.20 -8.03
N GLU A 88 -14.16 -6.16 -6.77
CA GLU A 88 -15.53 -5.71 -6.40
C GLU A 88 -15.80 -4.26 -6.83
N ASP A 89 -14.79 -3.40 -6.74
CA ASP A 89 -14.85 -2.00 -7.16
C ASP A 89 -14.63 -1.82 -8.69
N GLY A 90 -14.35 -2.90 -9.43
CA GLY A 90 -14.23 -2.90 -10.90
C GLY A 90 -12.88 -2.47 -11.48
N TYR A 91 -11.82 -2.38 -10.67
CA TYR A 91 -10.47 -1.99 -11.13
C TYR A 91 -9.70 -3.13 -11.81
N ILE A 92 -10.03 -4.39 -11.50
CA ILE A 92 -9.40 -5.58 -12.08
C ILE A 92 -10.43 -6.64 -12.44
N THR A 93 -10.08 -7.52 -13.36
CA THR A 93 -10.89 -8.69 -13.75
C THR A 93 -10.11 -9.98 -13.50
N VAL A 94 -10.83 -11.10 -13.41
CA VAL A 94 -10.20 -12.42 -13.42
C VAL A 94 -10.02 -12.79 -14.88
N GLU A 95 -8.77 -12.91 -15.34
CA GLU A 95 -8.48 -13.56 -16.60
C GLU A 95 -8.81 -15.06 -16.46
N ALA A 96 -9.50 -15.60 -17.47
CA ALA A 96 -10.04 -16.96 -17.48
C ALA A 96 -8.99 -18.00 -17.90
#